data_AF-A0A418WJM2-F1
#
_entry.id   AF-A0A418WJM2-F1
#
_cell.length_a   1.000
_cell.length_b   1.000
_cell.length_c   1.000
_cell.angle_alpha   90.00
_cell.angle_beta   90.00
_cell.angle_gamma   90.00
#
_symmetry.space_group_name_H-M   'P 1'
#
loop_
_entity.id
_entity.type
_entity.pdbx_description
1 polymer ?
#
loop_
_entity_poly.entity_id
_entity_poly.type
_entity_poly.pdbx_seq_one_letter_code
_entity_poly.pdbx_strand_id
1 'polypeptide(L)'
;MRWLLAIALVAFSVPAPAPAQKRLSCAPLPGIESVIAKPDLDFILFGEYHGTIDMPALFGDAVCNAAMTRRPLVVGIELTPSDQSAIDVFMASRGTAAARTALLAAPGWREEGGRTTTAILDLLESIRRIGEHHSVRVIAFDMLPEPGTSARREQAMADALIQARNATRGSLVIAFTGIGHADKTGWTSQTPPFASAAQLLPAERTLSFAFARPGGAFWGCRPANGGTPEGCKRYEMPVREPVSPRGIVLNSGVRTGFDGVYSVGRQYRASRPAL
;
A
#
# COMPACT_ATOMS: atom_id res chain seq x y z
N MET A 1 -24.77 68.57 -41.64
CA MET A 1 -25.03 67.16 -42.03
C MET A 1 -24.33 66.25 -41.04
N ARG A 2 -25.00 65.18 -40.62
CA ARG A 2 -24.78 64.36 -39.41
C ARG A 2 -23.41 63.65 -39.36
N TRP A 3 -22.74 63.73 -38.21
CA TRP A 3 -21.63 62.85 -37.84
C TRP A 3 -22.21 61.57 -37.22
N LEU A 4 -21.95 60.41 -37.83
CA LEU A 4 -22.33 59.09 -37.30
C LEU A 4 -21.21 58.60 -36.38
N LEU A 5 -21.48 58.53 -35.07
CA LEU A 5 -20.62 57.80 -34.13
C LEU A 5 -20.87 56.30 -34.30
N ALA A 6 -19.84 55.56 -34.73
CA ALA A 6 -19.83 54.10 -34.70
C ALA A 6 -19.44 53.63 -33.29
N ILE A 7 -20.39 53.05 -32.57
CA ILE A 7 -20.15 52.41 -31.27
C ILE A 7 -19.64 50.99 -31.54
N ALA A 8 -18.36 50.75 -31.27
CA ALA A 8 -17.78 49.41 -31.29
C ALA A 8 -18.23 48.65 -30.03
N LEU A 9 -19.13 47.69 -30.19
CA LEU A 9 -19.50 46.72 -29.15
C LEU A 9 -18.34 45.74 -28.96
N VAL A 10 -17.56 45.94 -27.90
CA VAL A 10 -16.59 44.94 -27.42
C VAL A 10 -17.37 43.87 -26.68
N ALA A 11 -17.58 42.71 -27.33
CA ALA A 11 -18.14 41.54 -26.70
C ALA A 11 -17.12 40.97 -25.70
N PHE A 12 -17.37 41.15 -24.40
CA PHE A 12 -16.64 40.46 -23.35
C PHE A 12 -17.04 38.99 -23.33
N SER A 13 -16.21 38.12 -23.90
CA SER A 13 -16.33 36.67 -23.78
C SER A 13 -16.12 36.28 -22.31
N VAL A 14 -17.19 35.93 -21.60
CA VAL A 14 -17.08 35.36 -20.25
C VAL A 14 -16.43 33.98 -20.39
N PRO A 15 -15.25 33.73 -19.80
CA PRO A 15 -14.64 32.41 -19.85
C PRO A 15 -15.55 31.39 -19.16
N ALA A 16 -15.79 30.27 -19.83
CA ALA A 16 -16.56 29.18 -19.25
C ALA A 16 -15.92 28.71 -17.94
N PRO A 17 -16.71 28.44 -16.88
CA PRO A 17 -16.17 27.94 -15.63
C PRO A 17 -15.43 26.63 -15.88
N ALA A 18 -14.19 26.54 -15.39
CA ALA A 18 -13.42 25.32 -15.44
C ALA A 18 -14.23 24.18 -14.75
N PRO A 19 -14.23 22.96 -15.31
CA PRO A 19 -14.98 21.86 -14.72
C PRO A 19 -14.53 21.67 -13.27
N ALA A 20 -15.50 21.61 -12.36
CA ALA A 20 -15.25 21.39 -10.94
C ALA A 20 -14.45 20.09 -10.77
N GLN A 21 -13.21 20.22 -10.28
CA GLN A 21 -12.35 19.07 -10.01
C GLN A 21 -13.06 18.19 -8.97
N LYS A 22 -13.38 16.95 -9.34
CA LYS A 22 -14.06 16.01 -8.45
C LYS A 22 -13.15 15.83 -7.23
N ARG A 23 -13.62 16.28 -6.05
CA ARG A 23 -12.83 16.18 -4.82
C ARG A 23 -12.63 14.70 -4.50
N LEU A 24 -11.39 14.33 -4.15
CA LEU A 24 -11.09 13.00 -3.61
C LEU A 24 -11.94 12.77 -2.35
N SER A 25 -12.62 11.64 -2.29
CA SER A 25 -13.38 11.21 -1.12
C SER A 25 -12.81 9.88 -0.65
N CYS A 26 -12.27 9.85 0.56
CA CYS A 26 -11.71 8.66 1.17
C CYS A 26 -12.78 7.88 1.91
N ALA A 27 -12.79 6.55 1.77
CA ALA A 27 -13.61 5.72 2.63
C ALA A 27 -13.10 5.86 4.08
N PRO A 28 -13.99 6.08 5.07
CA PRO A 28 -13.58 6.14 6.48
C PRO A 28 -12.89 4.84 6.90
N LEU A 29 -11.83 4.94 7.69
CA LEU A 29 -11.16 3.78 8.29
C LEU A 29 -11.09 3.99 9.81
N PRO A 30 -12.13 3.58 10.57
CA PRO A 30 -12.21 3.88 12.00
C PRO A 30 -10.92 3.51 12.74
N GLY A 31 -10.38 4.46 13.50
CA GLY A 31 -9.18 4.28 14.31
C GLY A 31 -7.89 4.75 13.63
N ILE A 32 -7.86 4.90 12.29
CA ILE A 32 -6.69 5.42 11.57
C ILE A 32 -6.33 6.83 12.03
N GLU A 33 -7.31 7.63 12.42
CA GLU A 33 -7.15 9.03 12.80
C GLU A 33 -6.20 9.16 13.99
N SER A 34 -6.31 8.24 14.96
CA SER A 34 -5.44 8.19 16.14
C SER A 34 -3.99 7.80 15.83
N VAL A 35 -3.78 7.12 14.70
CA VAL A 35 -2.47 6.68 14.22
C VAL A 35 -1.80 7.84 13.47
N ILE A 36 -2.47 8.36 12.45
CA ILE A 36 -1.90 9.36 11.53
C ILE A 36 -1.77 10.77 12.16
N ALA A 37 -2.48 11.04 13.25
CA ALA A 37 -2.37 12.29 14.00
C ALA A 37 -1.07 12.40 14.84
N LYS A 38 -0.31 11.31 14.99
CA LYS A 38 0.95 11.31 15.76
C LYS A 38 2.04 12.10 15.00
N PRO A 39 2.51 13.25 15.53
CA PRO A 39 3.41 14.14 14.78
C PRO A 39 4.81 13.55 14.59
N ASP A 40 5.27 12.72 15.53
CA ASP A 40 6.59 12.09 15.51
C ASP A 40 6.65 10.76 14.76
N LEU A 41 5.53 10.33 14.19
CA LEU A 41 5.46 9.06 13.47
C LEU A 41 6.10 9.21 12.09
N ASP A 42 7.10 8.36 11.81
CA ASP A 42 7.82 8.35 10.53
C ASP A 42 7.38 7.20 9.63
N PHE A 43 7.10 6.04 10.23
CA PHE A 43 6.79 4.81 9.53
C PHE A 43 5.52 4.15 10.07
N ILE A 44 4.67 3.68 9.17
CA ILE A 44 3.55 2.80 9.46
C ILE A 44 3.68 1.57 8.57
N LEU A 45 3.77 0.39 9.17
CA LEU A 45 3.83 -0.88 8.44
C LEU A 45 2.49 -1.61 8.59
N PHE A 46 1.91 -2.02 7.46
CA PHE A 46 0.78 -2.92 7.40
C PHE A 46 1.29 -4.30 6.99
N GLY A 47 1.37 -5.19 7.98
CA GLY A 47 1.62 -6.61 7.78
C GLY A 47 0.42 -7.27 7.13
N GLU A 48 0.65 -8.05 6.09
CA GLU A 48 -0.42 -8.63 5.27
C GLU A 48 -0.17 -10.10 4.96
N TYR A 49 -1.15 -10.72 4.31
CA TYR A 49 -1.07 -12.08 3.79
C TYR A 49 -1.32 -12.04 2.28
N HIS A 50 -0.26 -12.31 1.52
CA HIS A 50 -0.24 -12.14 0.07
C HIS A 50 -1.45 -12.80 -0.62
N GLY A 51 -1.92 -12.16 -1.69
CA GLY A 51 -2.95 -12.70 -2.56
C GLY A 51 -4.38 -12.56 -2.03
N THR A 52 -4.63 -11.60 -1.14
CA THR A 52 -6.00 -11.22 -0.73
C THR A 52 -6.50 -10.00 -1.52
N ILE A 53 -7.82 -9.87 -1.64
CA ILE A 53 -8.47 -8.67 -2.18
C ILE A 53 -8.58 -7.58 -1.10
N ASP A 54 -8.95 -8.00 0.11
CA ASP A 54 -9.44 -7.08 1.12
C ASP A 54 -8.33 -6.31 1.85
N MET A 55 -7.13 -6.89 2.01
CA MET A 55 -6.02 -6.19 2.69
C MET A 55 -5.43 -5.06 1.82
N PRO A 56 -5.13 -5.24 0.52
CA PRO A 56 -4.72 -4.14 -0.34
C PRO A 56 -5.77 -3.02 -0.41
N ALA A 57 -7.07 -3.37 -0.47
CA ALA A 57 -8.14 -2.39 -0.48
C ALA A 57 -8.19 -1.54 0.80
N LEU A 58 -8.11 -2.16 1.98
CA LEU A 58 -8.05 -1.43 3.26
C LEU A 58 -6.79 -0.59 3.37
N PHE A 59 -5.65 -1.08 2.88
CA PHE A 59 -4.42 -0.30 2.84
C PHE A 59 -4.57 0.95 1.95
N GLY A 60 -5.21 0.83 0.79
CA GLY A 60 -5.56 1.97 -0.06
C GLY A 60 -6.40 3.02 0.68
N ASP A 61 -7.36 2.58 1.48
CA ASP A 61 -8.15 3.48 2.34
C ASP A 61 -7.27 4.15 3.41
N ALA A 62 -6.33 3.43 4.03
CA ALA A 62 -5.38 3.99 4.99
C ALA A 62 -4.50 5.08 4.35
N VAL A 63 -3.97 4.83 3.15
CA VAL A 63 -3.20 5.81 2.37
C VAL A 63 -4.04 7.05 2.06
N CYS A 64 -5.30 6.86 1.64
CA CYS A 64 -6.20 7.98 1.36
C CYS A 64 -6.43 8.84 2.61
N ASN A 65 -6.74 8.22 3.75
CA ASN A 65 -6.93 8.94 5.01
C ASN A 65 -5.65 9.66 5.46
N ALA A 66 -4.48 9.04 5.31
CA ALA A 66 -3.20 9.68 5.61
C ALA A 66 -2.91 10.89 4.69
N ALA A 67 -3.32 10.85 3.43
CA ALA A 67 -3.09 11.94 2.47
C ALA A 67 -3.83 13.23 2.88
N MET A 68 -4.89 13.10 3.70
CA MET A 68 -5.64 14.22 4.27
C MET A 68 -4.87 15.00 5.34
N THR A 69 -3.81 14.43 5.92
CA THR A 69 -3.00 15.06 6.98
C THR A 69 -2.02 16.13 6.48
N ARG A 70 -2.00 16.42 5.17
CA ARG A 70 -1.08 17.35 4.47
C ARG A 70 0.41 17.01 4.56
N ARG A 71 0.79 15.92 5.23
CA ARG A 71 2.16 15.39 5.15
C ARG A 71 2.37 14.77 3.76
N PRO A 72 3.52 15.00 3.11
CA PRO A 72 3.90 14.20 1.95
C PRO A 72 3.87 12.71 2.33
N LEU A 73 3.39 11.85 1.43
CA LEU A 73 3.39 10.42 1.66
C LEU A 73 4.45 9.74 0.80
N VAL A 74 5.14 8.79 1.42
CA VAL A 74 5.89 7.74 0.71
C VAL A 74 5.12 6.45 0.96
N VAL A 75 4.65 5.80 -0.10
CA VAL A 75 3.91 4.54 -0.03
C VAL A 75 4.84 3.42 -0.47
N GLY A 76 5.19 2.54 0.46
CA GLY A 76 6.01 1.36 0.18
C GLY A 76 5.13 0.18 -0.21
N ILE A 77 5.41 -0.44 -1.34
CA ILE A 77 4.79 -1.71 -1.76
C ILE A 77 5.89 -2.77 -1.88
N GLU A 78 5.68 -3.97 -1.34
CA GLU A 78 6.60 -5.12 -1.46
C GLU A 78 6.61 -5.67 -2.89
N LEU A 79 7.17 -4.87 -3.80
CA LEU A 79 7.55 -5.22 -5.17
C LEU A 79 9.05 -4.98 -5.31
N THR A 80 9.62 -5.51 -6.39
CA THR A 80 11.06 -5.49 -6.61
C THR A 80 11.54 -4.16 -7.19
N PRO A 81 12.83 -3.78 -7.02
CA PRO A 81 13.35 -2.55 -7.60
C PRO A 81 13.31 -2.56 -9.13
N SER A 82 13.31 -3.75 -9.76
CA SER A 82 13.10 -3.88 -11.21
C SER A 82 11.73 -3.41 -11.70
N ASP A 83 10.74 -3.30 -10.81
CA ASP A 83 9.41 -2.80 -11.14
C ASP A 83 9.29 -1.28 -10.98
N GLN A 84 10.25 -0.63 -10.29
CA GLN A 84 10.15 0.78 -9.90
C GLN A 84 9.96 1.71 -11.10
N SER A 85 10.72 1.53 -12.18
CA SER A 85 10.57 2.39 -13.36
C SER A 85 9.20 2.29 -14.00
N ALA A 86 8.57 1.12 -13.99
CA ALA A 86 7.24 0.92 -14.54
C ALA A 86 6.16 1.49 -13.60
N ILE A 87 6.36 1.37 -12.29
CA ILE A 87 5.53 2.00 -11.27
C ILE A 87 5.56 3.52 -11.42
N ASP A 88 6.73 4.14 -11.55
CA ASP A 88 6.88 5.59 -11.70
C ASP A 88 6.16 6.11 -12.95
N VAL A 89 6.31 5.42 -14.09
CA VAL A 89 5.60 5.74 -15.33
C VAL A 89 4.09 5.61 -15.14
N PHE A 90 3.62 4.56 -14.47
CA PHE A 90 2.19 4.37 -14.21
C PHE A 90 1.64 5.45 -13.26
N MET A 91 2.37 5.82 -12.20
CA MET A 91 1.99 6.88 -11.26
C MET A 91 1.87 8.25 -11.94
N ALA A 92 2.74 8.55 -12.91
CA ALA A 92 2.69 9.78 -13.69
C ALA A 92 1.64 9.78 -14.82
N SER A 93 1.01 8.63 -15.09
CA SER A 93 0.07 8.46 -16.20
C SER A 93 -1.37 8.87 -15.84
N ARG A 94 -2.25 8.90 -16.85
CA ARG A 94 -3.70 9.04 -16.67
C ARG A 94 -4.41 7.71 -16.36
N GLY A 95 -3.68 6.64 -16.05
CA GLY A 95 -4.24 5.31 -15.77
C GLY A 95 -4.85 4.60 -16.99
N THR A 96 -4.41 4.95 -18.20
CA THR A 96 -4.93 4.38 -19.45
C THR A 96 -4.65 2.86 -19.53
N ALA A 97 -5.40 2.16 -20.39
CA ALA A 97 -5.14 0.74 -20.67
C ALA A 97 -3.68 0.49 -21.08
N ALA A 98 -3.10 1.36 -21.91
CA ALA A 98 -1.70 1.27 -22.32
C ALA A 98 -0.73 1.43 -21.13
N ALA A 99 -1.00 2.36 -20.21
CA ALA A 99 -0.17 2.53 -19.01
C ALA A 99 -0.26 1.31 -18.08
N ARG A 100 -1.45 0.70 -17.95
CA ARG A 100 -1.64 -0.56 -17.22
C ARG A 100 -0.88 -1.72 -17.86
N THR A 101 -0.98 -1.87 -19.18
CA THR A 101 -0.22 -2.89 -19.92
C THR A 101 1.29 -2.71 -19.75
N ALA A 102 1.78 -1.47 -19.80
CA ALA A 102 3.20 -1.19 -19.59
C ALA A 102 3.67 -1.54 -18.17
N LEU A 103 2.84 -1.26 -17.15
CA LEU A 103 3.11 -1.69 -15.76
C LEU A 103 3.19 -3.23 -15.67
N LEU A 104 2.20 -3.92 -16.21
CA LEU A 104 2.12 -5.39 -16.18
C LEU A 104 3.23 -6.07 -16.99
N ALA A 105 3.91 -5.36 -17.88
CA ALA A 105 5.06 -5.89 -18.61
C ALA A 105 6.35 -5.94 -17.76
N ALA A 106 6.37 -5.28 -16.59
CA ALA A 106 7.54 -5.28 -15.72
C ALA A 106 7.80 -6.68 -15.11
N PRO A 107 9.07 -7.03 -14.83
CA PRO A 107 9.47 -8.40 -14.52
C PRO A 107 8.72 -9.04 -13.34
N GLY A 108 8.46 -8.28 -12.27
CA GLY A 108 7.81 -8.79 -11.06
C GLY A 108 6.38 -9.28 -11.31
N TRP A 109 5.69 -8.73 -12.30
CA TRP A 109 4.30 -9.10 -12.61
C TRP A 109 4.14 -10.49 -13.21
N ARG A 110 5.24 -11.14 -13.61
CA ARG A 110 5.25 -12.54 -14.06
C ARG A 110 5.25 -13.55 -12.91
N GLU A 111 5.38 -13.11 -11.66
CA GLU A 111 5.24 -14.00 -10.50
C GLU A 111 3.81 -14.56 -10.44
N GLU A 112 3.68 -15.88 -10.31
CA GLU A 112 2.38 -16.56 -10.19
C GLU A 112 1.80 -16.53 -8.76
N GLY A 113 2.54 -15.98 -7.81
CA GLY A 113 2.22 -15.92 -6.40
C GLY A 113 1.20 -14.84 -6.03
N GLY A 114 1.20 -14.45 -4.75
CA GLY A 114 0.23 -13.51 -4.20
C GLY A 114 0.66 -12.03 -4.22
N ARG A 115 1.89 -11.72 -4.68
CA ARG A 115 2.45 -10.36 -4.64
C ARG A 115 2.02 -9.46 -5.80
N THR A 116 1.69 -10.04 -6.96
CA THR A 116 1.38 -9.32 -8.21
C THR A 116 -0.03 -9.66 -8.71
N THR A 117 -1.00 -9.46 -7.83
CA THR A 117 -2.41 -9.78 -8.09
C THR A 117 -3.21 -8.61 -8.64
N THR A 118 -4.43 -8.88 -9.12
CA THR A 118 -5.35 -7.82 -9.57
C THR A 118 -5.63 -6.80 -8.46
N ALA A 119 -5.65 -7.23 -7.19
CA ALA A 119 -5.86 -6.32 -6.06
C ALA A 119 -4.69 -5.35 -5.83
N ILE A 120 -3.45 -5.77 -6.12
CA ILE A 120 -2.28 -4.89 -6.06
C ILE A 120 -2.29 -3.89 -7.23
N LEU A 121 -2.74 -4.32 -8.42
CA LEU A 121 -2.96 -3.39 -9.54
C LEU A 121 -4.03 -2.35 -9.21
N ASP A 122 -5.15 -2.77 -8.60
CA ASP A 122 -6.22 -1.86 -8.16
C ASP A 122 -5.75 -0.93 -7.04
N LEU A 123 -4.90 -1.40 -6.13
CA LEU A 123 -4.25 -0.57 -5.12
C LEU A 123 -3.37 0.51 -5.76
N LEU A 124 -2.50 0.15 -6.71
CA LEU A 124 -1.67 1.13 -7.42
C LEU A 124 -2.52 2.16 -8.18
N GLU A 125 -3.60 1.75 -8.85
CA GLU A 125 -4.54 2.70 -9.47
C GLU A 125 -5.15 3.64 -8.43
N SER A 126 -5.52 3.12 -7.26
CA SER A 126 -6.12 3.92 -6.18
C SER A 126 -5.12 4.96 -5.65
N ILE A 127 -3.86 4.55 -5.44
CA ILE A 127 -2.77 5.45 -5.02
C ILE A 127 -2.48 6.50 -6.10
N ARG A 128 -2.46 6.12 -7.39
CA ARG A 128 -2.29 7.04 -8.52
C ARG A 128 -3.32 8.16 -8.47
N ARG A 129 -4.60 7.81 -8.27
CA ARG A 129 -5.69 8.79 -8.15
C ARG A 129 -5.55 9.69 -6.91
N ILE A 130 -5.08 9.16 -5.79
CA ILE A 130 -4.75 9.97 -4.61
C ILE A 130 -3.64 10.97 -4.97
N GLY A 131 -2.62 10.53 -5.71
CA GLY A 131 -1.51 11.34 -6.21
C GLY A 131 -1.90 12.48 -7.15
N GLU A 132 -3.08 12.43 -7.79
CA GLU A 132 -3.62 13.55 -8.59
C GLU A 132 -4.00 14.76 -7.72
N HIS A 133 -4.18 14.56 -6.41
CA HIS A 133 -4.65 15.58 -5.47
C HIS A 133 -3.69 15.83 -4.30
N HIS A 134 -2.79 14.88 -4.00
CA HIS A 134 -1.91 14.90 -2.84
C HIS A 134 -0.48 14.53 -3.22
N SER A 135 0.50 14.99 -2.45
CA SER A 135 1.90 14.62 -2.63
C SER A 135 2.13 13.17 -2.19
N VAL A 136 2.08 12.23 -3.14
CA VAL A 136 2.31 10.81 -2.89
C VAL A 136 3.41 10.28 -3.82
N ARG A 137 4.41 9.63 -3.25
CA ARG A 137 5.44 8.88 -3.99
C ARG A 137 5.30 7.39 -3.67
N VAL A 138 5.31 6.54 -4.68
CA VAL A 138 5.31 5.08 -4.50
C VAL A 138 6.73 4.55 -4.64
N ILE A 139 7.13 3.63 -3.76
CA ILE A 139 8.39 2.90 -3.88
C ILE A 139 8.14 1.38 -3.81
N ALA A 140 8.82 0.66 -4.68
CA ALA A 140 9.06 -0.77 -4.58
C ALA A 140 10.25 -0.96 -3.64
N PHE A 141 10.03 -1.64 -2.51
CA PHE A 141 11.05 -1.72 -1.45
C PHE A 141 11.47 -3.14 -1.10
N ASP A 142 10.98 -4.15 -1.82
CA ASP A 142 11.49 -5.50 -1.69
C ASP A 142 12.89 -5.63 -2.32
N MET A 143 13.59 -6.73 -2.05
CA MET A 143 14.86 -7.09 -2.66
C MET A 143 14.89 -8.59 -3.01
N LEU A 144 14.62 -8.89 -4.29
CA LEU A 144 14.93 -10.16 -4.95
C LEU A 144 16.21 -9.95 -5.79
N PRO A 145 17.09 -10.97 -5.99
CA PRO A 145 16.74 -12.38 -6.15
C PRO A 145 17.11 -13.31 -5.00
N GLU A 146 17.43 -12.81 -3.79
CA GLU A 146 17.69 -13.74 -2.68
C GLU A 146 16.43 -14.58 -2.39
N PRO A 147 16.46 -15.91 -2.60
CA PRO A 147 15.28 -16.73 -2.41
C PRO A 147 14.88 -16.74 -0.93
N GLY A 148 13.61 -16.45 -0.65
CA GLY A 148 13.08 -16.46 0.71
C GLY A 148 13.38 -15.18 1.48
N THR A 149 13.38 -15.29 2.80
CA THR A 149 13.63 -14.17 3.70
C THR A 149 15.07 -14.33 4.20
N SER A 150 15.88 -13.27 4.18
CA SER A 150 17.27 -13.28 4.66
C SER A 150 17.56 -12.00 5.45
N ALA A 151 18.55 -12.03 6.35
CA ALA A 151 18.96 -10.83 7.10
C ALA A 151 19.33 -9.66 6.15
N ARG A 152 19.95 -9.99 5.01
CA ARG A 152 20.32 -9.00 3.98
C ARG A 152 19.08 -8.41 3.29
N ARG A 153 18.08 -9.23 2.98
CA ARG A 153 16.81 -8.76 2.41
C ARG A 153 16.08 -7.84 3.38
N GLU A 154 15.95 -8.21 4.66
CA GLU A 154 15.32 -7.36 5.69
C GLU A 154 16.03 -6.02 5.86
N GLN A 155 17.37 -6.03 5.93
CA GLN A 155 18.16 -4.80 6.02
C GLN A 155 17.94 -3.91 4.81
N ALA A 156 17.96 -4.47 3.60
CA ALA A 156 17.77 -3.68 2.40
C ALA A 156 16.33 -3.12 2.28
N MET A 157 15.32 -3.86 2.72
CA MET A 157 13.94 -3.37 2.81
C MET A 157 13.83 -2.18 3.77
N ALA A 158 14.40 -2.29 4.98
CA ALA A 158 14.42 -1.20 5.95
C ALA A 158 15.18 0.03 5.42
N ASP A 159 16.35 -0.19 4.83
CA ASP A 159 17.18 0.88 4.25
C ASP A 159 16.43 1.61 3.14
N ALA A 160 15.70 0.90 2.27
CA ALA A 160 14.92 1.51 1.20
C ALA A 160 13.83 2.44 1.75
N LEU A 161 13.13 2.04 2.82
CA LEU A 161 12.13 2.88 3.48
C LEU A 161 12.78 4.11 4.14
N ILE A 162 13.90 3.94 4.83
CA ILE A 162 14.65 5.03 5.47
C ILE A 162 15.14 6.04 4.43
N GLN A 163 15.75 5.54 3.34
CA GLN A 163 16.26 6.38 2.26
C GLN A 163 15.14 7.18 1.58
N ALA A 164 14.00 6.54 1.31
CA ALA A 164 12.87 7.21 0.68
C ALA A 164 12.25 8.30 1.57
N ARG A 165 12.20 8.07 2.88
CA ARG A 165 11.82 9.10 3.84
C ARG A 165 12.80 10.27 3.84
N ASN A 166 14.10 9.99 3.87
CA ASN A 166 15.14 11.02 3.88
C ASN A 166 15.13 11.86 2.60
N ALA A 167 14.81 11.24 1.46
CA ALA A 167 14.62 11.93 0.18
C ALA A 167 13.36 12.80 0.13
N THR A 168 12.40 12.59 1.04
CA THR A 168 11.12 13.32 1.10
C THR A 168 10.92 13.91 2.49
N ARG A 169 11.67 14.96 2.82
CA ARG A 169 11.72 15.52 4.19
C ARG A 169 10.32 15.79 4.77
N GLY A 170 10.07 15.25 5.96
CA GLY A 170 8.78 15.39 6.68
C GLY A 170 7.68 14.44 6.20
N SER A 171 7.97 13.53 5.27
CA SER A 171 7.00 12.55 4.82
C SER A 171 6.59 11.58 5.92
N LEU A 172 5.38 11.05 5.81
CA LEU A 172 4.98 9.81 6.46
C LEU A 172 5.21 8.65 5.50
N VAL A 173 5.98 7.65 5.90
CA VAL A 173 6.12 6.40 5.14
C VAL A 173 5.03 5.43 5.59
N ILE A 174 4.25 4.91 4.65
CA ILE A 174 3.24 3.89 4.91
C ILE A 174 3.52 2.71 3.98
N ALA A 175 3.86 1.55 4.54
CA ALA A 175 4.33 0.40 3.79
C ALA A 175 3.38 -0.80 3.91
N PHE A 176 3.19 -1.53 2.81
CA PHE A 176 2.40 -2.76 2.73
C PHE A 176 3.33 -3.93 2.41
N THR A 177 3.36 -4.94 3.29
CA THR A 177 4.30 -6.05 3.19
C THR A 177 3.82 -7.28 3.95
N GLY A 178 4.31 -8.45 3.57
CA GLY A 178 4.07 -9.70 4.28
C GLY A 178 4.32 -9.55 5.78
N ILE A 179 3.42 -10.14 6.58
CA ILE A 179 3.39 -9.96 8.04
C ILE A 179 4.74 -10.22 8.75
N GLY A 180 5.57 -11.12 8.23
CA GLY A 180 6.90 -11.41 8.80
C GLY A 180 7.84 -10.20 8.74
N HIS A 181 7.82 -9.42 7.67
CA HIS A 181 8.64 -8.21 7.50
C HIS A 181 8.18 -7.07 8.42
N ALA A 182 6.89 -7.08 8.78
CA ALA A 182 6.27 -6.09 9.64
C ALA A 182 6.40 -6.39 11.15
N ASP A 183 6.87 -7.56 11.56
CA ASP A 183 6.93 -7.96 12.96
C ASP A 183 8.08 -7.28 13.73
N LYS A 184 7.82 -6.61 14.86
CA LYS A 184 8.82 -5.88 15.68
C LYS A 184 9.53 -6.74 16.75
N THR A 185 9.22 -8.02 16.85
CA THR A 185 9.76 -8.95 17.87
C THR A 185 10.51 -10.14 17.30
N GLY A 186 10.59 -10.26 15.97
CA GLY A 186 11.41 -11.28 15.32
C GLY A 186 10.71 -12.63 15.20
N TRP A 187 9.51 -12.64 14.63
CA TRP A 187 8.81 -13.85 14.16
C TRP A 187 9.50 -14.51 12.97
N THR A 188 10.83 -14.46 12.89
CA THR A 188 11.52 -15.27 11.90
C THR A 188 11.41 -16.71 12.36
N SER A 189 10.56 -17.47 11.67
CA SER A 189 10.54 -18.94 11.68
C SER A 189 11.83 -19.53 11.07
N GLN A 190 12.94 -18.81 11.24
CA GLN A 190 14.20 -18.99 10.55
C GLN A 190 15.30 -19.30 11.55
N THR A 191 16.17 -20.19 11.12
CA THR A 191 17.27 -20.73 11.92
C THR A 191 18.56 -20.52 11.12
N PRO A 192 19.47 -19.64 11.56
CA PRO A 192 19.41 -18.78 12.74
C PRO A 192 18.41 -17.60 12.60
N PRO A 193 17.91 -17.04 13.72
CA PRO A 193 17.02 -15.88 13.68
C PRO A 193 17.77 -14.62 13.25
N PHE A 194 17.05 -13.70 12.62
CA PHE A 194 17.56 -12.37 12.29
C PHE A 194 16.43 -11.33 12.37
N ALA A 195 16.79 -10.05 12.44
CA ALA A 195 15.83 -8.96 12.57
C ALA A 195 14.99 -8.79 11.31
N SER A 196 13.67 -8.61 11.45
CA SER A 196 12.80 -8.19 10.36
C SER A 196 13.07 -6.75 9.93
N ALA A 197 12.54 -6.33 8.78
CA ALA A 197 12.59 -4.95 8.33
C ALA A 197 12.02 -3.98 9.38
N ALA A 198 10.89 -4.33 10.03
CA ALA A 198 10.28 -3.50 11.07
C ALA A 198 11.17 -3.32 12.31
N GLN A 199 11.97 -4.32 12.67
CA GLN A 199 12.92 -4.23 13.80
C GLN A 199 14.11 -3.33 13.49
N LEU A 200 14.41 -3.11 12.21
CA LEU A 200 15.51 -2.29 11.73
C LEU A 200 15.10 -0.82 11.53
N LEU A 201 13.82 -0.49 11.70
CA LEU A 201 13.32 0.88 11.71
C LEU A 201 13.37 1.48 13.12
N PRO A 202 13.43 2.83 13.27
CA PRO A 202 13.43 3.48 14.57
C PRO A 202 12.15 3.17 15.36
N ALA A 203 12.27 2.44 16.48
CA ALA A 203 11.14 1.83 17.18
C ALA A 203 10.11 2.84 17.69
N GLU A 204 10.58 3.98 18.19
CA GLU A 204 9.77 5.06 18.77
C GLU A 204 9.02 5.88 17.71
N ARG A 205 9.46 5.76 16.44
CA ARG A 205 8.90 6.49 15.29
C ARG A 205 8.22 5.55 14.29
N THR A 206 8.00 4.30 14.67
CA THR A 206 7.44 3.23 13.83
C THR A 206 6.28 2.54 14.50
N LEU A 207 5.12 2.52 13.82
CA LEU A 207 3.99 1.67 14.19
C LEU A 207 3.84 0.54 13.19
N SER A 208 3.59 -0.67 13.67
CA SER A 208 3.31 -1.84 12.85
C SER A 208 1.99 -2.48 13.22
N PHE A 209 1.24 -2.91 12.21
CA PHE A 209 -0.09 -3.50 12.37
C PHE A 209 -0.14 -4.88 11.73
N ALA A 210 -0.60 -5.87 12.50
CA ALA A 210 -1.00 -7.17 11.96
C ALA A 210 -2.44 -7.15 11.46
N PHE A 211 -2.80 -8.10 10.61
CA PHE A 211 -4.19 -8.31 10.23
C PHE A 211 -4.93 -9.21 11.24
N ALA A 212 -6.22 -8.96 11.45
CA ALA A 212 -7.12 -9.86 12.16
C ALA A 212 -7.26 -11.18 11.38
N ARG A 213 -7.53 -12.32 12.01
CA ARG A 213 -7.49 -13.63 11.33
C ARG A 213 -8.85 -14.33 11.25
N PRO A 214 -9.88 -13.74 10.59
CA PRO A 214 -11.20 -14.34 10.43
C PRO A 214 -11.25 -15.54 9.48
N GLY A 215 -10.12 -15.89 8.85
CA GLY A 215 -10.05 -16.89 7.79
C GLY A 215 -10.59 -16.38 6.46
N GLY A 216 -10.98 -17.30 5.59
CA GLY A 216 -11.41 -17.01 4.22
C GLY A 216 -10.47 -17.68 3.24
N ALA A 217 -9.87 -16.91 2.34
CA ALA A 217 -8.99 -17.45 1.32
C ALA A 217 -8.04 -16.41 0.72
N PHE A 218 -6.99 -16.92 0.10
CA PHE A 218 -5.95 -16.16 -0.58
C PHE A 218 -5.51 -16.89 -1.85
N TRP A 219 -4.79 -16.19 -2.72
CA TRP A 219 -4.05 -16.80 -3.81
C TRP A 219 -2.58 -16.92 -3.42
N GLY A 220 -1.99 -18.08 -3.66
CA GLY A 220 -0.57 -18.28 -3.40
C GLY A 220 -0.11 -19.61 -3.96
N CYS A 221 1.16 -19.93 -3.75
CA CYS A 221 1.78 -21.16 -4.24
C CYS A 221 2.04 -22.18 -3.13
N ARG A 222 1.64 -21.87 -1.89
CA ARG A 222 1.76 -22.76 -0.73
C ARG A 222 0.51 -22.64 0.14
N PRO A 223 0.00 -23.74 0.71
CA PRO A 223 -1.11 -23.70 1.66
C PRO A 223 -0.68 -23.05 2.99
N ALA A 224 -1.64 -22.43 3.69
CA ALA A 224 -1.36 -21.67 4.91
C ALA A 224 -0.78 -22.48 6.08
N ASN A 225 -1.01 -23.79 6.13
CA ASN A 225 -0.61 -24.66 7.24
C ASN A 225 0.57 -25.60 6.89
N GLY A 226 1.40 -25.27 5.89
CA GLY A 226 2.63 -26.03 5.61
C GLY A 226 2.43 -27.41 4.96
N GLY A 227 1.32 -27.61 4.24
CA GLY A 227 1.08 -28.80 3.42
C GLY A 227 1.85 -28.80 2.10
N THR A 228 1.77 -29.92 1.37
CA THR A 228 2.38 -30.08 0.04
C THR A 228 1.90 -28.99 -0.92
N PRO A 229 2.80 -28.22 -1.55
CA PRO A 229 2.43 -27.27 -2.59
C PRO A 229 1.77 -27.97 -3.77
N GLU A 230 0.55 -27.55 -4.12
CA GLU A 230 -0.20 -28.07 -5.28
C GLU A 230 -0.28 -27.00 -6.40
N GLY A 231 0.82 -26.29 -6.59
CA GLY A 231 0.92 -25.17 -7.51
C GLY A 231 0.31 -23.87 -6.97
N CYS A 232 0.37 -22.83 -7.81
CA CYS A 232 -0.19 -21.52 -7.51
C CYS A 232 -1.70 -21.53 -7.79
N LYS A 233 -2.49 -21.39 -6.73
CA LYS A 233 -3.95 -21.46 -6.78
C LYS A 233 -4.61 -20.72 -5.62
N ARG A 234 -5.94 -20.75 -5.61
CA ARG A 234 -6.73 -20.37 -4.45
C ARG A 234 -6.53 -21.39 -3.33
N TYR A 235 -6.11 -20.91 -2.16
CA TYR A 235 -6.01 -21.67 -0.92
C TYR A 235 -6.96 -21.12 0.13
N GLU A 236 -7.40 -22.00 1.03
CA GLU A 236 -8.16 -21.60 2.21
C GLU A 236 -7.25 -20.99 3.27
N MET A 237 -7.71 -19.90 3.86
CA MET A 237 -7.09 -19.31 5.04
C MET A 237 -7.85 -19.80 6.29
N PRO A 238 -7.18 -20.49 7.23
CA PRO A 238 -7.84 -21.00 8.41
C PRO A 238 -8.35 -19.86 9.30
N VAL A 239 -9.52 -20.07 9.90
CA VAL A 239 -10.08 -19.18 10.92
C VAL A 239 -9.23 -19.31 12.19
N ARG A 240 -8.73 -18.18 12.72
CA ARG A 240 -8.01 -18.12 14.00
C ARG A 240 -8.64 -17.14 15.00
N GLU A 241 -9.47 -16.22 14.51
CA GLU A 241 -10.20 -15.21 15.27
C GLU A 241 -11.62 -15.05 14.70
N PRO A 242 -12.60 -14.53 15.47
CA PRO A 242 -13.88 -14.12 14.92
C PRO A 242 -13.73 -12.90 14.00
N VAL A 243 -14.72 -12.69 13.13
CA VAL A 243 -14.80 -11.46 12.34
C VAL A 243 -14.99 -10.27 13.28
N SER A 244 -14.02 -9.36 13.27
CA SER A 244 -14.09 -8.09 14.01
C SER A 244 -14.56 -6.95 13.09
N PRO A 245 -15.18 -5.88 13.62
CA PRO A 245 -15.55 -4.70 12.83
C PRO A 245 -14.39 -4.14 12.01
N ARG A 246 -14.68 -3.56 10.85
CA ARG A 246 -13.66 -2.94 10.00
C ARG A 246 -13.05 -1.73 10.70
N GLY A 247 -11.71 -1.67 10.76
CA GLY A 247 -11.00 -0.57 11.42
C GLY A 247 -9.60 -0.95 11.86
N ILE A 248 -8.94 -0.02 12.56
CA ILE A 248 -7.64 -0.20 13.21
C ILE A 248 -7.82 -0.09 14.71
N VAL A 249 -7.22 -1.04 15.44
CA VAL A 249 -7.15 -1.04 16.90
C VAL A 249 -5.68 -0.93 17.30
N LEU A 250 -5.31 0.19 17.91
CA LEU A 250 -3.98 0.40 18.48
C LEU A 250 -3.92 -0.22 19.89
N ASN A 251 -3.50 -1.48 19.96
CA ASN A 251 -3.34 -2.23 21.20
C ASN A 251 -2.31 -3.36 20.99
N SER A 252 -1.11 -3.16 21.51
CA SER A 252 0.00 -4.11 21.39
C SER A 252 -0.23 -5.43 22.14
N GLY A 253 -1.20 -5.49 23.05
CA GLY A 253 -1.60 -6.72 23.74
C GLY A 253 -2.39 -7.70 22.88
N VAL A 254 -2.91 -7.28 21.72
CA VAL A 254 -3.73 -8.14 20.84
C VAL A 254 -2.86 -9.11 20.03
N ARG A 255 -1.70 -8.64 19.57
CA ARG A 255 -0.76 -9.45 18.77
C ARG A 255 0.67 -9.07 19.16
N THR A 256 1.37 -10.02 19.78
CA THR A 256 2.82 -9.92 20.02
C THR A 256 3.54 -9.59 18.72
N GLY A 257 4.48 -8.64 18.77
CA GLY A 257 5.23 -8.19 17.59
C GLY A 257 4.65 -6.97 16.89
N PHE A 258 3.47 -6.50 17.28
CA PHE A 258 2.78 -5.41 16.58
C PHE A 258 2.24 -4.39 17.57
N ASP A 259 2.09 -3.15 17.13
CA ASP A 259 1.51 -2.06 17.93
C ASP A 259 -0.03 -2.08 17.88
N GLY A 260 -0.60 -2.84 16.95
CA GLY A 260 -2.04 -3.02 16.83
C GLY A 260 -2.45 -4.02 15.76
N VAL A 261 -3.77 -4.09 15.54
CA VAL A 261 -4.38 -4.96 14.53
C VAL A 261 -5.34 -4.17 13.66
N TYR A 262 -5.40 -4.48 12.36
CA TYR A 262 -6.46 -4.01 11.46
C TYR A 262 -7.40 -5.15 11.05
N SER A 263 -8.67 -4.83 10.85
CA SER A 263 -9.69 -5.75 10.35
C SER A 263 -10.39 -5.18 9.13
N VAL A 264 -10.69 -6.05 8.16
CA VAL A 264 -11.47 -5.71 6.96
C VAL A 264 -12.99 -5.86 7.16
N GLY A 265 -13.43 -6.33 8.33
CA GLY A 265 -14.85 -6.49 8.65
C GLY A 265 -15.52 -7.75 8.09
N ARG A 266 -14.75 -8.68 7.54
CA ARG A 266 -15.22 -9.91 6.89
C ARG A 266 -14.10 -10.93 6.75
N GLN A 267 -14.44 -12.14 6.29
CA GLN A 267 -13.44 -13.11 5.82
C GLN A 267 -12.76 -12.67 4.53
N TYR A 268 -11.51 -13.08 4.36
CA TYR A 268 -10.69 -12.70 3.21
C TYR A 268 -11.11 -13.40 1.93
N ARG A 269 -11.02 -12.67 0.81
CA ARG A 269 -11.21 -13.20 -0.54
C ARG A 269 -9.87 -13.24 -1.26
N ALA A 270 -9.70 -14.26 -2.13
CA ALA A 270 -8.47 -14.42 -2.89
C ALA A 270 -8.47 -13.50 -4.11
N SER A 271 -7.35 -12.83 -4.35
CA SER A 271 -7.09 -12.06 -5.57
C SER A 271 -6.24 -12.90 -6.52
N ARG A 272 -6.68 -13.07 -7.77
CA ARG A 272 -5.92 -13.83 -8.78
C ARG A 272 -4.71 -13.00 -9.27
N PRO A 273 -3.67 -13.64 -9.85
CA PRO A 273 -2.60 -12.95 -10.55
C PRO A 273 -3.17 -11.97 -11.57
N ALA A 274 -2.46 -10.86 -11.79
CA ALA A 274 -2.91 -9.85 -12.75
C ALA A 274 -2.65 -10.25 -14.21
N LEU A 275 -1.75 -11.22 -14.43
CA LEU A 275 -1.44 -11.84 -15.72
C LEU A 275 -1.97 -13.27 -15.79
#